data_AF-A0A3M2WFI2-F1
#
_entry.id   AF-A0A3M2WFI2-F1
#
_cell.length_a   1.000
_cell.length_b   1.000
_cell.length_c   1.000
_cell.angle_alpha   90.00
_cell.angle_beta   90.00
_cell.angle_gamma   90.00
#
_symmetry.space_group_name_H-M   'P 1'
#
loop_
_entity.id
_entity.type
_entity.pdbx_description
1 polymer ?
#
loop_
_entity_poly.entity_id
_entity_poly.type
_entity_poly.pdbx_seq_one_letter_code
_entity_poly.pdbx_strand_id
1 'polypeptide(L)'
;VYGIDMPSAHELIAHNRSTQDVADLIGADWLVYQDLNDLIEAVSGSKKIKIDNFDCSVFDGKYVTGDIDEHYLNRIESARNDASKIKTQAVSAIIDLYNN
;
A
#
# COMPACT_ATOMS: atom_id res chain seq x y z
N VAL A 1 -2.45 4.45 -6.72
CA VAL A 1 -1.94 5.68 -7.37
C VAL A 1 -0.73 5.26 -8.20
N TYR A 2 -0.60 5.68 -9.47
CA TYR A 2 0.29 5.15 -10.52
C TYR A 2 0.03 3.74 -11.08
N GLY A 3 -1.20 3.23 -10.95
CA GLY A 3 -1.62 1.99 -11.64
C GLY A 3 -1.25 0.68 -10.95
N ILE A 4 -0.43 0.72 -9.89
CA ILE A 4 -0.25 -0.42 -8.98
C ILE A 4 -1.42 -0.41 -7.97
N ASP A 5 -2.07 -1.56 -7.86
CA ASP A 5 -3.12 -1.79 -6.88
C ASP A 5 -2.50 -2.08 -5.51
N MET A 6 -2.67 -1.16 -4.56
CA MET A 6 -2.23 -1.32 -3.17
C MET A 6 -3.41 -1.03 -2.23
N PRO A 7 -3.52 -1.73 -1.08
CA PRO A 7 -4.53 -1.43 -0.08
C PRO A 7 -4.28 -0.04 0.54
N SER A 8 -5.24 0.43 1.34
CA SER A 8 -5.07 1.71 2.05
C SER A 8 -3.86 1.68 2.99
N ALA A 9 -3.33 2.87 3.34
CA ALA A 9 -2.19 2.95 4.25
C ALA A 9 -2.48 2.26 5.59
N HIS A 10 -3.70 2.39 6.11
CA HIS A 10 -4.14 1.75 7.36
C HIS A 10 -4.23 0.22 7.30
N GLU A 11 -4.42 -0.35 6.11
CA GLU A 11 -4.45 -1.80 5.89
C GLU A 11 -3.04 -2.39 5.76
N LEU A 12 -2.00 -1.58 5.56
CA LEU A 12 -0.62 -2.04 5.53
C LEU A 12 -0.16 -2.35 6.95
N ILE A 13 0.29 -3.59 7.18
CA ILE A 13 0.75 -4.05 8.50
C ILE A 13 1.91 -3.20 9.03
N ALA A 14 2.77 -2.69 8.15
CA ALA A 14 3.92 -1.86 8.52
C ALA A 14 3.57 -0.39 8.80
N HIS A 15 2.33 0.06 8.53
CA HIS A 15 1.95 1.45 8.73
C HIS A 15 1.97 1.83 10.21
N ASN A 16 2.76 2.86 10.55
CA ASN A 16 3.00 3.32 11.93
C ASN A 16 3.45 2.21 12.90
N ARG A 17 4.13 1.17 12.40
CA ARG A 17 4.67 0.08 13.21
C ARG A 17 6.16 -0.08 12.98
N SER A 18 6.89 -0.46 14.02
CA SER A 18 8.29 -0.83 13.88
C SER A 18 8.42 -2.24 13.28
N THR A 19 9.61 -2.58 12.79
CA THR A 19 9.92 -3.94 12.31
C THR A 19 9.62 -5.00 13.37
N GLN A 20 9.90 -4.70 14.66
CA GLN A 20 9.61 -5.62 15.75
C GLN A 20 8.11 -5.82 15.94
N ASP A 21 7.33 -4.75 15.92
CA ASP A 21 5.86 -4.84 16.04
C ASP A 21 5.28 -5.71 14.92
N VAL A 22 5.79 -5.57 13.69
CA VAL A 22 5.35 -6.39 12.56
C VAL A 22 5.77 -7.85 12.76
N ALA A 23 7.00 -8.12 13.20
CA ALA A 23 7.47 -9.47 13.49
C ALA A 23 6.57 -10.17 14.52
N ASP A 24 6.24 -9.48 15.60
CA ASP A 24 5.38 -9.99 16.67
C ASP A 24 3.95 -10.26 16.15
N LEU A 25 3.39 -9.36 15.33
CA LEU A 25 2.05 -9.50 14.76
C LEU A 25 1.91 -10.69 13.81
N ILE A 26 2.97 -11.02 13.06
CA ILE A 26 2.97 -12.18 12.15
C ILE A 26 3.46 -13.47 12.83
N GLY A 27 3.93 -13.38 14.08
CA GLY A 27 4.48 -14.51 14.83
C GLY A 27 5.83 -15.02 14.30
N ALA A 28 6.65 -14.12 13.75
CA ALA A 28 7.98 -14.46 13.25
C ALA A 28 9.03 -14.31 14.35
N ASP A 29 9.94 -15.29 14.45
CA ASP A 29 11.11 -15.19 15.35
C ASP A 29 12.07 -14.07 14.95
N TRP A 30 12.10 -13.73 13.66
CA TRP A 30 12.91 -12.66 13.11
C TRP A 30 12.32 -12.12 11.81
N LEU A 31 12.39 -10.80 11.64
CA LEU A 31 11.96 -10.08 10.44
C LEU A 31 13.06 -9.09 10.03
N VAL A 32 13.34 -9.03 8.73
CA VAL A 32 14.26 -8.06 8.13
C VAL A 32 13.62 -7.46 6.88
N TYR A 33 13.74 -6.14 6.74
CA TYR A 33 13.37 -5.41 5.53
C TYR A 33 14.63 -5.08 4.75
N GLN A 34 14.52 -5.05 3.42
CA GLN A 34 15.59 -4.53 2.57
C GLN A 34 15.66 -3.00 2.70
N ASP A 35 16.88 -2.45 2.74
CA ASP A 35 17.08 -1.01 2.71
C ASP A 35 16.72 -0.42 1.35
N LEU A 36 16.01 0.72 1.37
CA LEU A 36 15.56 1.39 0.14
C LEU A 36 16.73 1.80 -0.76
N ASN A 37 17.84 2.24 -0.16
CA ASN A 37 19.04 2.62 -0.91
C ASN A 37 19.66 1.41 -1.62
N ASP A 38 19.73 0.27 -0.95
CA ASP A 38 20.24 -0.98 -1.52
C ASP A 38 19.35 -1.46 -2.68
N LEU A 39 18.03 -1.29 -2.56
CA LEU A 39 17.09 -1.59 -3.64
C LEU A 39 17.33 -0.69 -4.86
N ILE A 40 17.51 0.62 -4.64
CA ILE A 40 17.82 1.58 -5.72
C ILE A 40 19.12 1.20 -6.41
N GLU A 41 20.18 0.89 -5.65
CA GLU A 41 21.47 0.49 -6.21
C GLU A 41 21.37 -0.80 -7.01
N ALA A 42 20.68 -1.82 -6.47
CA ALA A 42 20.50 -3.11 -7.12
C ALA A 42 19.82 -2.99 -8.49
N VAL A 43 18.82 -2.12 -8.63
CA VAL A 43 18.12 -1.88 -9.90
C VAL A 43 18.94 -0.98 -10.85
N SER A 44 19.68 -0.02 -10.30
CA SER A 44 20.54 0.91 -11.06
C SER A 44 21.76 0.22 -11.71
N GLY A 45 22.11 -0.99 -11.27
CA GLY A 45 23.36 -1.70 -11.58
C GLY A 45 23.64 -2.06 -13.05
N SER A 46 22.76 -1.74 -14.00
CA SER A 46 23.02 -1.95 -15.43
C SER A 46 23.58 -0.67 -16.08
N LYS A 47 24.92 -0.59 -16.20
CA LYS A 47 25.69 0.52 -16.82
C LYS A 47 25.21 0.99 -18.20
N LYS A 48 24.30 0.27 -18.86
CA LYS A 48 23.70 0.64 -20.16
C LYS A 48 22.59 1.67 -20.05
N ILE A 49 21.92 1.80 -18.90
CA ILE A 49 20.78 2.71 -18.73
C ILE A 49 21.04 3.56 -17.48
N LYS A 50 21.21 4.87 -17.68
CA LYS A 50 21.33 5.82 -16.58
C LYS A 50 19.94 6.14 -16.08
N ILE A 51 19.58 5.57 -14.93
CA ILE A 51 18.34 5.91 -14.22
C ILE A 51 18.73 6.88 -13.10
N ASP A 52 18.29 8.13 -13.21
CA ASP A 52 18.66 9.17 -12.24
C ASP A 52 17.78 9.11 -10.98
N ASN A 53 16.52 8.69 -11.09
CA ASN A 53 15.58 8.56 -9.98
C ASN A 53 14.55 7.46 -10.23
N PHE A 54 14.06 6.84 -9.15
CA PHE A 54 12.94 5.91 -9.17
C PHE A 54 11.73 6.53 -8.46
N ASP A 55 10.54 6.07 -8.82
CA ASP A 55 9.34 6.35 -8.05
C ASP A 55 9.31 5.41 -6.83
N CYS A 56 9.74 5.94 -5.67
CA CYS A 56 9.77 5.23 -4.39
C CYS A 56 8.60 5.63 -3.47
N SER A 57 7.57 6.28 -4.01
CA SER A 57 6.47 6.90 -3.25
C SER A 57 5.78 5.97 -2.25
N VAL A 58 5.74 4.67 -2.54
CA VAL A 58 5.16 3.64 -1.66
C VAL A 58 6.01 3.31 -0.44
N PHE A 59 7.30 3.64 -0.47
CA PHE A 59 8.28 3.39 0.59
C PHE A 59 8.62 4.64 1.39
N ASP A 60 8.76 5.79 0.71
CA ASP A 60 9.20 7.05 1.33
C ASP A 60 8.09 8.12 1.44
N GLY A 61 6.90 7.83 0.90
CA GLY A 61 5.77 8.76 0.86
C GLY A 61 5.96 9.95 -0.08
N LYS A 62 7.04 9.98 -0.89
CA LYS A 62 7.34 11.10 -1.79
C LYS A 62 6.83 10.80 -3.19
N TYR A 63 5.65 11.32 -3.48
CA TYR A 63 5.05 11.22 -4.80
C TYR A 63 5.65 12.24 -5.77
N VAL A 64 6.21 11.73 -6.88
CA VAL A 64 6.94 12.52 -7.89
C VAL A 64 6.08 13.62 -8.54
N THR A 65 4.77 13.42 -8.61
CA THR A 65 3.81 14.38 -9.21
C THR A 65 3.51 15.60 -8.33
N GLY A 66 3.84 15.55 -7.04
CA GLY A 66 3.73 16.69 -6.11
C GLY A 66 2.31 17.16 -5.76
N ASP A 67 1.28 16.59 -6.40
CA ASP A 67 -0.14 16.85 -6.16
C ASP A 67 -0.81 15.75 -5.30
N ILE A 68 -0.05 14.72 -4.93
CA ILE A 68 -0.50 13.65 -4.05
C ILE A 68 -0.12 14.01 -2.62
N ASP A 69 -1.10 14.48 -1.86
CA ASP A 69 -1.02 14.73 -0.43
C ASP A 69 -1.80 13.68 0.37
N GLU A 70 -1.67 13.74 1.69
CA GLU A 70 -2.40 12.87 2.62
C GLU A 70 -3.92 13.00 2.44
N HIS A 71 -4.42 14.20 2.11
CA HIS A 71 -5.83 14.44 1.81
C HIS A 71 -6.31 13.67 0.58
N TYR A 72 -5.52 13.62 -0.49
CA TYR A 72 -5.81 12.88 -1.70
C TYR A 72 -5.84 11.37 -1.44
N LEU A 73 -4.88 10.85 -0.66
CA LEU A 73 -4.84 9.44 -0.27
C LEU A 73 -6.06 9.06 0.59
N ASN A 74 -6.41 9.89 1.58
CA ASN A 74 -7.60 9.68 2.43
C ASN A 74 -8.90 9.70 1.62
N ARG A 75 -8.97 10.53 0.57
CA ARG A 75 -10.12 10.58 -0.33
C ARG A 75 -10.25 9.30 -1.17
N ILE A 76 -9.13 8.75 -1.67
CA ILE A 76 -9.13 7.47 -2.39
C ILE A 76 -9.51 6.32 -1.46
N GLU A 77 -8.96 6.30 -0.25
CA GLU A 77 -9.31 5.30 0.77
C GLU A 77 -10.80 5.33 1.10
N SER A 78 -11.36 6.52 1.32
CA SER A 78 -12.81 6.70 1.57
C SER A 78 -13.65 6.19 0.40
N ALA A 79 -13.29 6.54 -0.84
CA ALA A 79 -14.00 6.08 -2.04
C ALA A 79 -13.95 4.55 -2.20
N ARG A 80 -12.83 3.91 -1.82
CA ARG A 80 -12.72 2.44 -1.80
C ARG A 80 -13.57 1.81 -0.72
N ASN A 81 -13.52 2.34 0.50
CA ASN A 81 -14.33 1.86 1.61
C ASN A 81 -15.83 1.92 1.29
N ASP A 82 -16.29 3.00 0.64
CA ASP A 82 -17.67 3.12 0.19
C ASP A 82 -18.03 2.09 -0.88
N ALA A 83 -17.17 1.87 -1.88
CA ALA A 83 -17.38 0.83 -2.89
C ALA A 83 -17.44 -0.58 -2.29
N SER A 84 -16.56 -0.89 -1.32
CA SER A 84 -16.55 -2.15 -0.57
C SER A 84 -17.82 -2.33 0.25
N LYS A 85 -18.30 -1.28 0.95
CA LYS A 85 -19.56 -1.30 1.71
C LYS A 85 -20.77 -1.55 0.82
N ILE A 86 -20.85 -0.89 -0.34
CA ILE A 86 -21.94 -1.10 -1.32
C ILE A 86 -21.96 -2.56 -1.79
N LYS A 87 -20.80 -3.15 -2.05
CA LYS A 87 -20.68 -4.56 -2.44
C LYS A 87 -21.15 -5.51 -1.33
N THR A 88 -20.78 -5.25 -0.08
CA THR A 88 -21.22 -6.03 1.08
C THR A 88 -22.74 -5.92 1.32
N GLN A 89 -23.31 -4.71 1.18
CA GLN A 89 -24.77 -4.51 1.28
C GLN A 89 -25.54 -5.22 0.17
N ALA A 90 -25.05 -5.18 -1.06
CA ALA A 90 -25.65 -5.93 -2.17
C ALA A 90 -25.63 -7.44 -1.92
N VAL A 91 -24.52 -7.97 -1.39
CA VAL A 91 -24.41 -9.40 -1.03
C VAL A 91 -25.36 -9.76 0.11
N SER A 92 -25.45 -8.94 1.16
CA SER A 92 -26.40 -9.14 2.27
C SER A 92 -27.84 -9.16 1.77
N ALA A 93 -28.22 -8.21 0.92
CA ALA A 93 -29.57 -8.12 0.37
C ALA A 93 -29.94 -9.34 -0.50
N ILE A 94 -28.97 -9.94 -1.19
CA ILE A 94 -29.17 -11.16 -1.97
C ILE A 94 -29.38 -12.37 -1.04
N ILE A 95 -28.60 -12.47 0.04
CA ILE A 95 -28.72 -13.57 1.03
C ILE A 95 -30.08 -13.52 1.73
N ASP A 96 -30.55 -12.33 2.11
CA ASP A 96 -31.86 -12.14 2.75
C ASP A 96 -33.04 -12.51 1.82
N LEU A 97 -32.84 -12.40 0.50
CA LEU A 97 -33.86 -12.73 -0.51
C LEU A 97 -34.02 -14.24 -0.75
N TYR A 98 -32.98 -15.04 -0.45
CA TYR A 98 -32.98 -16.49 -0.64
C TYR A 98 -33.44 -17.28 0.60
N ASN A 99 -33.59 -16.62 1.76
CA ASN A 99 -34.01 -17.23 3.02
C ASN A 99 -35.50 -16.98 3.36
N ASN A 100 -36.32 -16.60 2.38
CA ASN A 100 -37.76 -16.37 2.53
C ASN A 100 -38.54 -17.25 1.55
#